data_AF-A0A837LBL0-F1
#
_entry.id   AF-A0A837LBL0-F1
#
_cell.length_a   1.000
_cell.length_b   1.000
_cell.length_c   1.000
_cell.angle_alpha   90.00
_cell.angle_beta   90.00
_cell.angle_gamma   90.00
#
_symmetry.space_group_name_H-M   'P 1'
#
loop_
_entity.id
_entity.type
_entity.pdbx_description
1 polymer ?
#
loop_
_entity_poly.entity_id
_entity_poly.type
_entity_poly.pdbx_seq_one_letter_code
_entity_poly.pdbx_strand_id
1 'polypeptide(L)' 'MAKFKSLIVGAKFEVASRKTTCKHDKKHVITKGEFRLSVKNSTQGESYYCLSCAKTMVTESLTKLEGFKSELDSLSL' A
#
# COMPACT_ATOMS: atom_id res chain seq x y z
N MET A 1 19.14 20.62 -6.19
CA MET A 1 18.12 19.94 -7.03
C MET A 1 17.04 19.39 -6.13
N ALA A 2 15.76 19.68 -6.41
CA ALA A 2 14.66 19.09 -5.67
C ALA A 2 14.59 17.59 -5.97
N LYS A 3 14.42 16.75 -4.93
CA LYS A 3 14.22 15.31 -5.11
C LYS A 3 12.83 15.06 -5.68
N PHE A 4 12.71 14.15 -6.66
CA PHE A 4 11.43 13.66 -7.11
C PHE A 4 10.66 13.05 -5.92
N LYS A 5 9.38 13.41 -5.78
CA LYS A 5 8.50 12.76 -4.81
C LYS A 5 8.14 11.37 -5.36
N SER A 6 8.17 10.36 -4.49
CA SER A 6 7.71 9.01 -4.84
C SER A 6 6.23 9.05 -5.25
N LEU A 7 5.90 8.31 -6.31
CA LEU A 7 4.51 8.04 -6.70
C LEU A 7 3.82 7.09 -5.73
N ILE A 8 4.60 6.25 -5.04
CA ILE A 8 4.09 5.31 -4.04
C ILE A 8 4.06 5.99 -2.68
N VAL A 9 2.91 5.93 -2.02
CA VAL A 9 2.73 6.40 -0.64
C VAL A 9 3.61 5.60 0.33
N GLY A 10 4.01 6.22 1.44
CA GLY A 10 4.80 5.53 2.45
C GLY A 10 4.03 4.36 3.06
N ALA A 11 4.54 3.15 2.90
CA ALA A 11 3.95 1.93 3.47
C ALA A 11 5.03 1.02 4.06
N LYS A 12 4.68 0.25 5.09
CA LYS A 12 5.58 -0.70 5.77
C LYS A 12 4.81 -1.93 6.24
N PHE A 13 5.48 -3.07 6.30
CA PHE A 13 4.96 -4.25 6.98
C PHE A 13 5.40 -4.22 8.44
N GLU A 14 4.44 -4.47 9.34
CA GLU A 14 4.69 -4.48 10.78
C GLU A 14 3.85 -5.58 11.45
N VAL A 15 4.22 -5.95 12.66
CA VAL A 15 3.45 -6.88 13.49
C VAL A 15 2.35 -6.11 14.21
N ALA A 16 1.12 -6.62 14.17
CA ALA A 16 -0.02 -6.04 14.85
C ALA A 16 0.16 -6.13 16.37
N SER A 17 0.27 -4.98 17.03
CA SER A 17 0.41 -4.89 18.49
C SER A 17 -0.88 -5.23 19.24
N ARG A 18 -2.03 -5.10 18.57
CA ARG A 18 -3.37 -5.39 19.10
C ARG A 18 -4.30 -5.86 17.97
N LYS A 19 -5.41 -6.49 18.33
CA LYS A 19 -6.47 -6.86 17.38
C LYS A 19 -7.01 -5.61 16.70
N THR A 20 -7.03 -5.61 15.37
CA THR A 20 -7.56 -4.51 14.55
C THR A 20 -8.29 -5.05 13.33
N THR A 21 -9.26 -4.32 12.80
CA THR A 21 -9.89 -4.65 11.53
C THR A 21 -9.11 -4.05 10.37
N CYS A 22 -9.06 -4.73 9.23
CA CYS A 22 -8.55 -4.18 7.99
C CYS A 22 -9.36 -2.94 7.59
N LYS A 23 -8.68 -1.92 7.07
CA LYS A 23 -9.34 -0.70 6.56
C LYS A 23 -10.18 -0.95 5.30
N HIS A 24 -9.79 -1.93 4.49
CA HIS A 24 -10.51 -2.28 3.25
C HIS A 24 -11.84 -2.99 3.53
N ASP A 25 -11.84 -3.99 4.41
CA ASP A 25 -13.05 -4.70 4.83
C ASP A 25 -13.01 -4.96 6.35
N LYS A 26 -14.06 -4.52 7.05
CA LYS A 26 -14.19 -4.72 8.50
C LYS A 26 -14.34 -6.19 8.89
N LYS A 27 -14.73 -7.08 7.96
CA LYS A 27 -14.77 -8.53 8.16
C LYS A 27 -13.38 -9.15 8.29
N HIS A 28 -12.35 -8.53 7.68
CA HIS A 28 -10.98 -8.98 7.83
C HIS A 28 -10.43 -8.52 9.18
N VAL A 29 -10.25 -9.49 10.07
CA VAL A 29 -9.69 -9.27 11.40
C VAL A 29 -8.19 -9.59 11.36
N ILE A 30 -7.38 -8.66 11.82
CA ILE A 30 -5.95 -8.81 12.06
C ILE A 30 -5.78 -9.02 13.56
N THR A 31 -5.31 -10.19 13.96
CA THR A 31 -5.08 -10.54 15.36
C THR A 31 -3.72 -10.05 15.83
N LYS A 32 -3.53 -9.98 17.15
CA LYS A 32 -2.26 -9.56 17.74
C LYS A 32 -1.17 -10.57 17.39
N GLY A 33 -0.02 -10.10 16.92
CA GLY A 33 1.10 -10.94 16.49
C GLY A 33 1.11 -11.27 15.00
N GLU A 34 0.03 -10.96 14.26
CA GLU A 34 0.01 -11.13 12.81
C GLU A 34 0.68 -9.96 12.08
N PHE A 35 1.29 -10.24 10.93
CA PHE A 35 1.78 -9.18 10.06
C PHE A 35 0.64 -8.43 9.38
N ARG A 36 0.84 -7.12 9.20
CA ARG A 36 -0.07 -6.23 8.51
C ARG A 36 0.68 -5.17 7.72
N LEU A 37 0.04 -4.64 6.69
CA LEU A 37 0.53 -3.48 5.96
C LEU A 37 0.01 -2.21 6.63
N SER A 38 0.92 -1.32 7.02
CA SER A 38 0.62 0.03 7.50
C SER A 38 0.93 1.03 6.38
N VAL A 39 -0.09 1.79 5.98
CA VAL A 39 0.00 2.81 4.93
C VAL A 39 -0.18 4.18 5.57
N LYS A 40 0.80 5.06 5.39
CA LYS A 40 0.76 6.42 5.91
C LYS A 40 -0.07 7.31 5.00
N ASN A 41 -1.23 7.76 5.48
CA ASN A 41 -2.02 8.80 4.84
C ASN A 41 -1.70 10.16 5.44
N SER A 42 -1.53 11.17 4.58
CA SER A 42 -1.24 12.54 4.99
C SER A 42 -2.34 13.16 5.85
N THR A 43 -3.60 12.81 5.59
CA THR A 43 -4.77 13.42 6.25
C THR A 43 -5.37 12.57 7.37
N GLN A 44 -5.26 11.24 7.29
CA GLN A 44 -5.94 10.31 8.23
C GLN A 44 -4.98 9.46 9.08
N GLY A 45 -3.67 9.74 9.05
CA GLY A 45 -2.68 8.95 9.79
C GLY A 45 -2.43 7.56 9.17
N GLU A 46 -2.04 6.58 9.99
CA GLU A 46 -1.77 5.22 9.52
C GLU A 46 -3.07 4.43 9.29
N SER A 47 -3.16 3.76 8.14
CA SER A 47 -4.22 2.81 7.82
C SER A 47 -3.65 1.40 7.73
N TYR A 48 -4.34 0.45 8.35
CA TYR A 48 -3.85 -0.92 8.48
C TYR A 48 -4.63 -1.88 7.58
N TYR A 49 -3.92 -2.77 6.91
CA TYR A 49 -4.47 -3.74 5.99
C TYR A 49 -3.94 -5.15 6.31
N CYS A 50 -4.80 -6.15 6.20
CA CYS A 50 -4.38 -7.54 6.31
C CYS A 50 -3.51 -7.94 5.10
N LEU A 51 -2.76 -9.03 5.21
CA LEU A 51 -1.85 -9.48 4.15
C LEU A 51 -2.55 -9.80 2.83
N SER A 52 -3.77 -10.34 2.86
CA SER A 52 -4.54 -10.62 1.65
C SER A 52 -4.86 -9.34 0.88
N CYS A 53 -5.38 -8.32 1.56
CA CYS A 53 -5.62 -7.01 0.96
C CYS A 53 -4.32 -6.34 0.52
N ALA A 54 -3.26 -6.43 1.34
CA ALA A 54 -1.95 -5.88 1.00
C ALA A 54 -1.39 -6.47 -0.29
N LYS A 55 -1.52 -7.80 -0.48
CA LYS A 55 -1.10 -8.48 -1.70
C LYS A 55 -1.84 -7.93 -2.93
N THR A 56 -3.16 -7.82 -2.86
CA THR A 56 -3.96 -7.24 -3.95
C THR A 56 -3.53 -5.81 -4.26
N MET A 57 -3.37 -4.97 -3.23
CA MET A 57 -2.94 -3.58 -3.39
C MET A 57 -1.58 -3.46 -4.09
N VAL A 58 -0.61 -4.31 -3.72
CA VAL A 58 0.71 -4.33 -4.34
C VAL A 58 0.61 -4.76 -5.80
N THR A 59 -0.13 -5.83 -6.10
CA THR A 59 -0.32 -6.29 -7.48
C THR A 59 -0.95 -5.22 -8.37
N GLU A 60 -2.05 -4.60 -7.93
CA GLU A 60 -2.71 -3.54 -8.69
C GLU A 60 -1.81 -2.31 -8.88
N SER A 61 -1.01 -1.98 -7.88
CA SER A 61 -0.06 -0.86 -7.96
C SER A 61 1.05 -1.14 -8.96
N LEU A 62 1.58 -2.37 -8.97
CA LEU A 62 2.58 -2.79 -9.95
C LEU A 62 2.03 -2.68 -11.38
N THR A 63 0.83 -3.21 -11.63
CA THR A 63 0.19 -3.11 -12.96
C THR A 63 0.02 -1.67 -13.41
N LYS A 64 -0.38 -0.76 -12.52
CA LYS A 64 -0.48 0.68 -12.85
C LYS A 64 0.87 1.31 -13.18
N LEU A 65 1.91 0.98 -12.41
CA LEU A 65 3.27 1.47 -12.65
C LEU A 65 3.84 0.95 -13.98
N GLU A 66 3.57 -0.30 -14.32
CA GLU A 66 3.93 -0.89 -15.62
C GLU A 66 3.20 -0.20 -16.78
N GLY A 67 1.93 0.17 -16.58
CA GLY A 67 1.16 0.99 -17.51
C GLY A 67 1.82 2.34 -17.77
N PHE A 68 2.12 3.10 -16.72
CA PHE A 68 2.82 4.39 -16.85
C PHE A 68 4.18 4.27 -17.51
N LYS A 69 4.92 3.20 -17.23
CA LYS A 69 6.20 2.94 -17.90
C LYS A 69 6.00 2.73 -19.41
N SER A 70 5.01 1.91 -19.79
CA SER A 70 4.69 1.64 -21.20
C SER A 70 4.25 2.91 -21.94
N GLU A 71 3.46 3.77 -21.28
CA GLU A 71 3.08 5.08 -21.81
C GLU A 71 4.30 6.00 -22.00
N LEU A 72 5.20 6.07 -21.02
CA LEU A 72 6.45 6.84 -21.15
C LEU A 72 7.31 6.33 -22.29
N ASP A 73 7.46 5.02 -22.44
CA ASP A 73 8.23 4.42 -23.54
C ASP A 73 7.61 4.75 -24.91
N SER A 74 6.28 4.83 -24.98
CA SER A 74 5.55 5.21 -26.21
C SER A 74 5.63 6.70 -26.53
N LEU A 75 5.75 7.56 -25.51
CA LEU A 75 5.89 9.02 -25.64
C LEU A 75 7.34 9.47 -25.86
N SER A 76 8.32 8.60 -25.59
CA SER A 76 9.75 8.88 -25.76
C SER A 76 10.25 8.57 -27.19
N LEU A 77 9.32 8.38 -28.13
CA LEU A 77 9.55 8.34 -29.58
C LEU A 77 9.70 9.74 -30.17
#